data_AF-A0A2C6MEW4-F1
#
_entry.id   AF-A0A2C6MEW4-F1
#
_cell.length_a   1.000
_cell.length_b   1.000
_cell.length_c   1.000
_cell.angle_alpha   90.00
_cell.angle_beta   90.00
_cell.angle_gamma   90.00
#
_symmetry.space_group_name_H-M   'P 1'
#
loop_
_entity.id
_entity.type
_entity.pdbx_description
1 polymer ?
#
loop_
_entity_poly.entity_id
_entity_poly.type
_entity_poly.pdbx_seq_one_letter_code
_entity_poly.pdbx_strand_id
1 'polypeptide(L)'
;MTAQGWSFKMTPIRKLLILLAALCVGVVIFRLVTGLGVVTNLNDDWPWGLWIGFDVLTGVALAGGGYFTAIIVHVLHKDKYLSIARAAMLTSLLGYLLVMAGLFLDIGQWFNFWRPFVSWGHTSVLFEVFWCVSCYTTIQVLEFGEILTERVGVKWHNAFKTAMPFLLIIGIIFPTLHQSSLGGLYLVAVDKLYPLWWSTLIPYFFLISSFFVGPAMICVESTCPAMLSTTRYLWMSCGAWPESAAAL
;
A
#
# COMPACT_ATOMS: atom_id res chain seq x y z
N MET A 1 20.99 15.15 28.38
CA MET A 1 20.01 15.16 27.27
C MET A 1 20.63 15.94 26.12
N THR A 2 21.51 15.30 25.35
CA THR A 2 22.09 15.92 24.15
C THR A 2 21.05 15.81 23.04
N ALA A 3 20.44 16.94 22.68
CA ALA A 3 19.63 17.03 21.48
C ALA A 3 20.51 16.63 20.30
N GLN A 4 20.27 15.44 19.73
CA GLN A 4 20.81 15.10 18.42
C GLN A 4 20.20 16.12 17.45
N GLY A 5 20.96 17.18 17.16
CA GLY A 5 20.59 18.14 16.13
C GLY A 5 20.50 17.38 14.81
N TRP A 6 19.29 17.28 14.26
CA TRP A 6 19.08 16.78 12.91
C TRP A 6 19.74 17.75 11.94
N SER A 7 21.03 17.55 11.67
CA SER A 7 21.76 18.33 10.67
C SER A 7 21.33 17.87 9.29
N PHE A 8 20.39 18.58 8.70
CA PHE A 8 19.90 18.30 7.35
C PHE A 8 20.94 18.80 6.32
N LYS A 9 21.97 17.99 6.04
CA LYS A 9 22.95 18.32 5.01
C LYS A 9 22.27 18.39 3.63
N MET A 10 22.23 19.58 3.03
CA MET A 10 21.63 19.78 1.71
C MET A 10 22.58 19.40 0.58
N THR A 11 22.48 18.14 0.14
CA THR A 11 23.17 17.65 -1.06
C THR A 11 22.44 18.12 -2.33
N PRO A 12 23.13 18.22 -3.49
CA PRO A 12 22.51 18.61 -4.76
C PRO A 12 21.35 17.69 -5.17
N ILE A 13 21.49 16.38 -4.92
CA ILE A 13 20.41 15.39 -5.17
C ILE A 13 19.18 15.69 -4.31
N ARG A 14 19.35 16.03 -3.03
CA ARG A 14 18.22 16.37 -2.15
C ARG A 14 17.53 17.65 -2.60
N LYS A 15 18.28 18.66 -3.06
CA LYS A 15 17.69 19.89 -3.61
C LYS A 15 16.83 19.58 -4.84
N LEU A 16 17.33 18.72 -5.73
CA LEU A 16 16.59 18.25 -6.90
C LEU A 16 15.31 17.52 -6.50
N LEU A 17 15.38 16.59 -5.54
CA LEU A 17 14.21 15.86 -5.04
C LEU A 17 13.18 16.79 -4.38
N ILE A 18 13.61 17.78 -3.61
CA ILE A 18 12.71 18.77 -3.00
C ILE A 18 12.04 19.63 -4.08
N LEU A 19 12.80 20.06 -5.10
CA LEU A 19 12.25 20.82 -6.21
C LEU A 19 11.22 20.00 -7.00
N LEU A 20 11.52 18.73 -7.27
CA LEU A 20 10.60 17.82 -7.95
C LEU A 20 9.35 17.56 -7.10
N ALA A 21 9.50 17.34 -5.79
CA ALA A 21 8.37 17.20 -4.87
C ALA A 21 7.49 18.46 -4.83
N ALA A 22 8.09 19.64 -4.80
CA ALA A 22 7.36 20.92 -4.83
C ALA A 22 6.59 21.09 -6.16
N LEU A 23 7.20 20.70 -7.29
CA LEU A 23 6.53 20.70 -8.59
C LEU A 23 5.35 19.72 -8.61
N CYS A 24 5.53 18.49 -8.09
CA CYS A 24 4.45 17.52 -7.96
C CYS A 24 3.28 18.07 -7.14
N VAL A 25 3.55 18.71 -5.99
CA VAL A 25 2.52 19.35 -5.16
C VAL A 25 1.82 20.47 -5.93
N GLY A 26 2.57 21.28 -6.69
CA GLY A 26 2.00 22.32 -7.56
C GLY A 26 1.02 21.75 -8.60
N VAL A 27 1.38 20.64 -9.26
CA VAL A 27 0.52 19.95 -10.24
C VAL A 27 -0.72 19.36 -9.55
N VAL A 28 -0.57 18.79 -8.35
CA VAL A 28 -1.68 18.28 -7.55
C VAL A 28 -2.70 19.38 -7.23
N ILE A 29 -2.22 20.54 -6.75
CA ILE A 29 -3.09 21.68 -6.44
C ILE A 29 -3.77 22.18 -7.71
N PHE A 30 -3.02 22.30 -8.82
CA PHE A 30 -3.58 22.68 -10.10
C PHE A 30 -4.71 21.74 -10.52
N ARG A 31 -4.50 20.42 -10.47
CA ARG A 31 -5.53 19.40 -10.75
C ARG A 31 -6.77 19.55 -9.86
N LEU A 32 -6.59 19.79 -8.57
CA LEU A 32 -7.70 19.93 -7.61
C LEU A 32 -8.55 21.19 -7.88
N VAL A 33 -7.98 22.21 -8.51
CA VAL A 33 -8.67 23.47 -8.86
C VAL A 33 -9.27 23.43 -10.26
N THR A 34 -8.54 22.94 -11.27
CA THR A 34 -9.00 22.94 -12.67
C THR A 34 -9.90 21.75 -13.03
N GLY A 35 -9.95 20.73 -12.17
CA GLY A 35 -10.65 19.48 -12.44
C GLY A 35 -9.84 18.52 -13.31
N LEU A 36 -10.45 17.36 -13.61
CA LEU A 36 -9.78 16.23 -14.28
C LEU A 36 -9.40 16.54 -15.74
N GLY A 37 -10.30 17.15 -16.52
CA GLY A 37 -10.19 17.21 -17.99
C GLY A 37 -8.93 17.88 -18.54
N VAL A 38 -8.39 18.91 -17.87
CA VAL A 38 -7.20 19.64 -18.33
C VAL A 38 -5.91 18.87 -18.06
N VAL A 39 -5.88 18.05 -17.01
CA VAL A 39 -4.66 17.40 -16.52
C VAL A 39 -4.55 15.95 -16.98
N THR A 40 -5.67 15.23 -17.07
CA THR A 40 -5.65 13.78 -17.23
C THR A 40 -5.85 13.30 -18.66
N ASN A 41 -6.26 14.18 -19.58
CA ASN A 41 -6.58 13.85 -20.98
C ASN A 41 -7.53 12.63 -21.11
N LEU A 42 -8.45 12.49 -20.15
CA LEU A 42 -9.48 11.45 -20.16
C LEU A 42 -10.64 11.87 -21.06
N ASN A 43 -11.28 10.89 -21.69
CA ASN A 43 -12.50 11.08 -22.50
C ASN A 43 -13.59 10.10 -22.03
N ASP A 44 -14.82 10.29 -22.51
CA ASP A 44 -15.98 9.48 -22.10
C ASP A 44 -15.85 7.99 -22.51
N ASP A 45 -15.01 7.70 -23.50
CA ASP A 45 -14.70 6.33 -23.92
C ASP A 45 -13.69 5.64 -22.99
N TRP A 46 -12.76 6.40 -22.40
CA TRP A 46 -11.67 5.93 -21.54
C TRP A 46 -11.60 6.74 -20.24
N PRO A 47 -12.57 6.56 -19.32
CA PRO A 47 -12.69 7.38 -18.11
C PRO A 47 -11.63 7.08 -17.05
N TRP A 48 -10.94 5.95 -17.14
CA TRP A 48 -9.89 5.53 -16.19
C TRP A 48 -8.48 5.75 -16.76
N GLY A 49 -8.34 5.60 -18.08
CA GLY A 49 -7.10 5.81 -18.80
C GLY A 49 -5.89 5.11 -18.16
N LEU A 50 -4.73 5.76 -18.28
CA LEU A 50 -3.48 5.28 -17.69
C LEU A 50 -3.40 5.54 -16.18
N TRP A 51 -4.18 6.49 -15.66
CA TRP A 51 -4.16 6.90 -14.25
C TRP A 51 -4.48 5.71 -13.35
N ILE A 52 -5.75 5.27 -13.33
CA ILE A 52 -6.22 4.11 -12.55
C ILE A 52 -5.44 2.83 -12.89
N GLY A 53 -5.04 2.66 -14.15
CA GLY A 53 -4.29 1.49 -14.59
C GLY A 53 -2.91 1.37 -13.93
N PHE A 54 -2.22 2.49 -13.78
CA PHE A 54 -0.87 2.53 -13.22
C PHE A 54 -0.91 2.65 -11.69
N ASP A 55 -1.66 3.58 -11.13
CA ASP A 55 -1.65 3.85 -9.69
C ASP A 55 -2.41 2.80 -8.86
N VAL A 56 -3.60 2.37 -9.31
CA VAL A 56 -4.44 1.44 -8.57
C VAL A 56 -4.11 0.00 -8.97
N LEU A 57 -4.20 -0.37 -10.25
CA LEU A 57 -4.02 -1.79 -10.61
C LEU A 57 -2.57 -2.24 -10.36
N THR A 58 -1.61 -1.48 -10.90
CA THR A 58 -0.19 -1.84 -10.80
C THR A 58 0.38 -1.43 -9.45
N GLY A 59 0.11 -0.19 -9.00
CA GLY A 59 0.63 0.33 -7.74
C GLY A 59 0.17 -0.46 -6.52
N VAL A 60 -1.10 -0.89 -6.45
CA VAL A 60 -1.57 -1.70 -5.32
C VAL A 60 -0.99 -3.12 -5.37
N ALA A 61 -0.82 -3.70 -6.56
CA ALA A 61 -0.16 -5.00 -6.70
C ALA A 61 1.32 -4.94 -6.26
N LEU A 62 2.04 -3.86 -6.58
CA LEU A 62 3.42 -3.61 -6.12
C LEU A 62 3.49 -3.41 -4.60
N ALA A 63 2.51 -2.71 -4.02
CA ALA A 63 2.38 -2.53 -2.58
C ALA A 63 1.96 -3.83 -1.84
N GLY A 64 1.57 -4.87 -2.58
CA GLY A 64 1.13 -6.17 -2.06
C GLY A 64 2.22 -7.04 -1.42
N GLY A 65 3.47 -6.59 -1.39
CA GLY A 65 4.56 -7.37 -0.78
C GLY A 65 4.33 -7.70 0.70
N GLY A 66 3.77 -6.76 1.47
CA GLY A 66 3.57 -6.90 2.92
C GLY A 66 2.68 -8.09 3.30
N TYR A 67 1.44 -8.10 2.83
CA TYR A 67 0.49 -9.18 3.14
C TYR A 67 0.97 -10.55 2.64
N PHE A 68 1.66 -10.61 1.50
CA PHE A 68 2.25 -11.87 1.03
C PHE A 68 3.37 -12.37 1.95
N THR A 69 4.28 -11.49 2.39
CA THR A 69 5.31 -11.88 3.36
C THR A 69 4.70 -12.31 4.69
N ALA A 70 3.61 -11.68 5.12
CA ALA A 70 2.87 -12.09 6.31
C ALA A 70 2.29 -13.51 6.15
N ILE A 71 1.71 -13.85 4.99
CA ILE A 71 1.25 -15.23 4.70
C ILE A 71 2.41 -16.22 4.78
N ILE A 72 3.55 -15.93 4.14
CA ILE A 72 4.69 -16.86 4.14
C ILE A 72 5.26 -17.09 5.54
N VAL A 73 5.40 -16.02 6.32
CA VAL A 73 6.03 -16.09 7.64
C VAL A 73 5.06 -16.68 8.66
N HIS A 74 3.81 -16.19 8.73
CA HIS A 74 2.87 -16.54 9.78
C HIS A 74 1.94 -17.71 9.45
N VAL A 75 1.60 -17.94 8.18
CA VAL A 75 0.71 -19.05 7.77
C VAL A 75 1.50 -20.29 7.34
N LEU A 76 2.63 -20.09 6.66
CA LEU A 76 3.47 -21.20 6.16
C LEU A 76 4.69 -21.50 7.07
N HIS A 77 4.82 -20.80 8.20
CA HIS A 77 5.87 -20.98 9.21
C HIS A 77 7.28 -21.03 8.61
N LYS A 78 7.56 -20.12 7.69
CA LYS A 78 8.88 -20.01 7.05
C LYS A 78 9.70 -18.90 7.69
N ASP A 79 10.35 -19.21 8.81
CA ASP A 79 11.17 -18.29 9.61
C ASP A 79 12.32 -17.63 8.83
N LYS A 80 12.76 -18.25 7.73
CA LYS A 80 13.80 -17.70 6.83
C LYS A 80 13.46 -16.29 6.34
N TYR A 81 12.18 -15.96 6.17
CA TYR A 81 11.73 -14.67 5.63
C TYR A 81 11.43 -13.61 6.70
N LEU A 82 11.57 -13.96 7.98
CA LEU A 82 11.35 -13.03 9.10
C LEU A 82 12.25 -11.80 9.02
N SER A 83 13.47 -11.96 8.49
CA SER A 83 14.42 -10.87 8.25
C SER A 83 13.95 -9.80 7.25
N ILE A 84 13.07 -10.18 6.32
CA ILE A 84 12.55 -9.32 5.25
C ILE A 84 11.17 -8.76 5.61
N ALA A 85 10.43 -9.42 6.50
CA ALA A 85 9.07 -9.05 6.90
C ALA A 85 8.95 -7.57 7.31
N ARG A 86 9.87 -7.06 8.13
CA ARG A 86 9.84 -5.64 8.57
C ARG A 86 9.98 -4.65 7.41
N ALA A 87 10.86 -4.94 6.45
CA ALA A 87 11.04 -4.08 5.28
C ALA A 87 9.81 -4.15 4.36
N ALA A 88 9.31 -5.35 4.10
CA ALA A 88 8.12 -5.57 3.27
C ALA A 88 6.86 -4.88 3.84
N MET A 89 6.66 -4.90 5.16
CA MET A 89 5.54 -4.22 5.82
C MET A 89 5.64 -2.69 5.72
N LEU A 90 6.84 -2.12 5.82
CA LEU A 90 7.06 -0.69 5.63
C LEU A 90 6.77 -0.29 4.17
N THR A 91 7.27 -1.06 3.22
CA THR A 91 6.98 -0.86 1.79
C THR A 91 5.50 -0.92 1.51
N SER A 92 4.79 -1.91 2.06
CA SER A 92 3.36 -2.02 1.89
C SER A 92 2.64 -0.81 2.47
N LEU A 93 3.00 -0.35 3.68
CA LEU A 93 2.43 0.86 4.26
C LEU A 93 2.64 2.09 3.36
N LEU A 94 3.86 2.33 2.89
CA LEU A 94 4.17 3.46 2.01
C LEU A 94 3.43 3.36 0.67
N GLY A 95 3.38 2.17 0.08
CA GLY A 95 2.66 1.92 -1.16
C GLY A 95 1.16 2.18 -1.02
N TYR A 96 0.52 1.70 0.04
CA TYR A 96 -0.89 1.96 0.30
C TYR A 96 -1.18 3.43 0.58
N LEU A 97 -0.28 4.16 1.27
CA LEU A 97 -0.43 5.61 1.44
C LEU A 97 -0.35 6.35 0.09
N LEU A 98 0.54 5.92 -0.80
CA LEU A 98 0.63 6.48 -2.16
C LEU A 98 -0.61 6.17 -2.99
N VAL A 99 -1.14 4.94 -2.92
CA VAL A 99 -2.40 4.55 -3.56
C VAL A 99 -3.56 5.39 -3.03
N MET A 100 -3.66 5.58 -1.72
CA MET A 100 -4.72 6.39 -1.12
C MET A 100 -4.63 7.85 -1.58
N ALA A 101 -3.42 8.39 -1.70
CA ALA A 101 -3.22 9.70 -2.29
C ALA A 101 -3.61 9.73 -3.78
N GLY A 102 -3.24 8.71 -4.56
CA GLY A 102 -3.65 8.54 -5.97
C GLY A 102 -5.17 8.52 -6.14
N LEU A 103 -5.85 7.62 -5.43
CA LEU A 103 -7.31 7.52 -5.42
C LEU A 103 -8.00 8.84 -5.06
N PHE A 104 -7.46 9.58 -4.08
CA PHE A 104 -7.99 10.90 -3.75
C PHE A 104 -7.84 11.90 -4.91
N LEU A 105 -6.77 11.78 -5.70
CA LEU A 105 -6.51 12.53 -6.92
C LEU A 105 -7.21 11.98 -8.16
N ASP A 106 -7.85 10.82 -8.10
CA ASP A 106 -8.68 10.34 -9.20
C ASP A 106 -10.14 10.77 -9.04
N ILE A 107 -10.58 11.02 -7.80
CA ILE A 107 -11.94 11.47 -7.52
C ILE A 107 -12.11 12.92 -7.99
N GLY A 108 -12.99 13.15 -8.97
CA GLY A 108 -13.28 14.49 -9.50
C GLY A 108 -13.95 15.40 -8.46
N GLN A 109 -14.91 14.87 -7.70
CA GLN A 109 -15.56 15.58 -6.59
C GLN A 109 -14.86 15.30 -5.27
N TRP A 110 -13.59 15.71 -5.16
CA TRP A 110 -12.74 15.41 -4.00
C TRP A 110 -13.32 15.90 -2.66
N PHE A 111 -14.08 17.01 -2.64
CA PHE A 111 -14.80 17.47 -1.44
C PHE A 111 -15.83 16.47 -0.89
N ASN A 112 -16.27 15.55 -1.75
CA ASN A 112 -17.34 14.62 -1.47
C ASN A 112 -16.87 13.21 -1.11
N PHE A 113 -15.55 13.03 -0.99
CA PHE A 113 -14.92 11.72 -0.77
C PHE A 113 -15.40 11.00 0.49
N TRP A 114 -15.94 11.74 1.48
CA TRP A 114 -16.36 11.19 2.77
C TRP A 114 -17.76 10.56 2.72
N ARG A 115 -18.57 10.84 1.68
CA ARG A 115 -19.95 10.35 1.61
C ARG A 115 -20.09 8.84 1.66
N PRO A 116 -19.24 8.03 1.00
CA PRO A 116 -19.31 6.58 1.11
C PRO A 116 -19.17 6.06 2.55
N PHE A 117 -18.56 6.82 3.48
CA PHE A 117 -18.53 6.41 4.89
C PHE A 117 -19.89 6.47 5.59
N VAL A 118 -20.80 7.31 5.10
CA VAL A 118 -22.12 7.57 5.71
C VAL A 118 -23.25 6.97 4.88
N SER A 119 -23.15 7.07 3.56
CA SER A 119 -24.12 6.56 2.59
C SER A 119 -23.63 5.25 2.00
N TRP A 120 -24.29 4.16 2.36
CA TRP A 120 -23.84 2.80 2.03
C TRP A 120 -24.29 2.39 0.63
N GLY A 121 -23.36 1.86 -0.16
CA GLY A 121 -23.58 1.45 -1.55
C GLY A 121 -23.31 -0.05 -1.75
N HIS A 122 -24.00 -0.91 -1.01
CA HIS A 122 -23.71 -2.36 -0.93
C HIS A 122 -23.71 -3.12 -2.27
N THR A 123 -24.34 -2.58 -3.31
CA THR A 123 -24.41 -3.19 -4.64
C THR A 123 -23.22 -2.84 -5.53
N SER A 124 -22.36 -1.91 -5.11
CA SER A 124 -21.22 -1.45 -5.89
C SER A 124 -19.92 -2.14 -5.46
N VAL A 125 -19.22 -2.72 -6.43
CA VAL A 125 -17.87 -3.29 -6.22
C VAL A 125 -16.88 -2.20 -5.78
N LEU A 126 -17.02 -0.97 -6.29
CA LEU A 126 -16.14 0.14 -5.92
C LEU A 126 -16.32 0.57 -4.45
N PHE A 127 -17.54 0.44 -3.93
CA PHE A 127 -17.83 0.66 -2.51
C PHE A 127 -17.15 -0.38 -1.62
N GLU A 128 -17.20 -1.65 -2.01
CA GLU A 128 -16.48 -2.74 -1.31
C GLU A 128 -14.98 -2.48 -1.28
N VAL A 129 -14.38 -2.19 -2.44
CA VAL A 129 -12.94 -1.88 -2.56
C VAL A 129 -12.55 -0.69 -1.66
N PHE A 130 -13.34 0.38 -1.67
CA PHE A 130 -13.11 1.56 -0.83
C PHE A 130 -13.05 1.20 0.67
N TRP A 131 -13.98 0.37 1.15
CA TRP A 131 -14.01 -0.04 2.55
C TRP A 131 -12.85 -0.96 2.91
N CYS A 132 -12.56 -1.96 2.07
CA CYS A 132 -11.46 -2.88 2.30
C CYS A 132 -10.11 -2.16 2.34
N VAL A 133 -9.84 -1.24 1.41
CA VAL A 133 -8.59 -0.46 1.38
C VAL A 133 -8.49 0.48 2.59
N SER A 134 -9.61 1.12 3.00
CA SER A 134 -9.62 2.00 4.18
C SER A 134 -9.37 1.24 5.49
N CYS A 135 -10.04 0.10 5.68
CA CYS A 135 -9.84 -0.78 6.83
C CYS A 135 -8.43 -1.36 6.85
N TYR A 136 -7.94 -1.85 5.70
CA TYR A 136 -6.58 -2.38 5.60
C TYR A 136 -5.52 -1.33 5.92
N THR A 137 -5.63 -0.13 5.35
CA THR A 137 -4.68 0.96 5.64
C THR A 137 -4.66 1.29 7.13
N THR A 138 -5.83 1.28 7.79
CA THR A 138 -5.91 1.48 9.24
C THR A 138 -5.19 0.38 10.01
N ILE A 139 -5.37 -0.88 9.62
CA ILE A 139 -4.70 -2.02 10.24
C ILE A 139 -3.20 -1.97 10.00
N GLN A 140 -2.76 -1.67 8.79
CA GLN A 140 -1.34 -1.52 8.45
C GLN A 140 -0.67 -0.44 9.30
N VAL A 141 -1.36 0.67 9.56
CA VAL A 141 -0.88 1.74 10.47
C VAL A 141 -0.80 1.22 11.91
N LEU A 142 -1.76 0.42 12.37
CA LEU A 142 -1.74 -0.17 13.71
C LEU A 142 -0.63 -1.22 13.87
N GLU A 143 -0.41 -2.07 12.87
CA GLU A 143 0.69 -3.04 12.82
C GLU A 143 2.05 -2.34 12.84
N PHE A 144 2.21 -1.26 12.07
CA PHE A 144 3.41 -0.42 12.14
C PHE A 144 3.53 0.30 13.49
N GLY A 145 2.40 0.58 14.14
CA GLY A 145 2.33 1.14 15.48
C GLY A 145 3.01 0.28 16.54
N GLU A 146 2.99 -1.05 16.43
CA GLU A 146 3.72 -1.95 17.33
C GLU A 146 5.23 -1.73 17.23
N ILE A 147 5.76 -1.62 16.01
CA ILE A 147 7.17 -1.36 15.72
C ILE A 147 7.61 0.02 16.26
N LEU A 148 6.75 1.04 16.14
CA LEU A 148 7.02 2.36 16.72
C LEU A 148 6.97 2.34 18.25
N THR A 149 6.04 1.58 18.82
CA THR A 149 5.82 1.47 20.27
C THR A 149 6.97 0.73 20.95
N GLU A 150 7.59 -0.25 20.27
CA GLU A 150 8.81 -0.94 20.70
C GLU A 150 9.94 0.05 21.04
N ARG A 151 10.04 1.16 20.29
CA ARG A 151 11.14 2.14 20.42
C ARG A 151 10.80 3.39 21.24
N VAL A 152 9.53 3.80 21.27
CA VAL A 152 9.11 5.12 21.84
C VAL A 152 8.11 4.99 23.00
N GLY A 153 7.37 3.88 23.11
CA GLY A 153 6.14 3.81 23.92
C GLY A 153 5.96 2.53 24.73
N VAL A 154 6.95 2.13 25.53
CA VAL A 154 7.00 0.84 26.28
C VAL A 154 5.71 0.47 27.05
N LYS A 155 4.92 1.44 27.51
CA LYS A 155 3.68 1.21 28.29
C LYS A 155 2.54 0.56 27.50
N TRP A 156 2.43 0.81 26.20
CA TRP A 156 1.34 0.28 25.36
C TRP A 156 1.72 -1.00 24.60
N HIS A 157 3.00 -1.39 24.68
CA HIS A 157 3.57 -2.51 23.93
C HIS A 157 2.85 -3.84 24.17
N ASN A 158 2.47 -4.12 25.43
CA ASN A 158 1.81 -5.37 25.78
C ASN A 158 0.41 -5.48 25.17
N ALA A 159 -0.33 -4.37 25.07
CA ALA A 159 -1.65 -4.35 24.45
C ALA A 159 -1.57 -4.62 22.93
N PHE A 160 -0.60 -3.99 22.26
CA PHE A 160 -0.34 -4.23 20.84
C PHE A 160 0.08 -5.67 20.59
N LYS A 161 1.01 -6.23 21.38
CA LYS A 161 1.44 -7.63 21.26
C LYS A 161 0.29 -8.62 21.37
N THR A 162 -0.67 -8.41 22.26
CA THR A 162 -1.86 -9.26 22.37
C THR A 162 -2.77 -9.13 21.16
N ALA A 163 -2.87 -7.94 20.57
CA ALA A 163 -3.70 -7.69 19.38
C ALA A 163 -3.03 -8.11 18.05
N MET A 164 -1.70 -8.23 18.00
CA MET A 164 -0.94 -8.51 16.77
C MET A 164 -1.44 -9.72 15.98
N PRO A 165 -1.71 -10.90 16.58
CA PRO A 165 -2.25 -12.03 15.84
C PRO A 165 -3.56 -11.73 15.11
N PHE A 166 -4.45 -11.01 15.78
CA PHE A 166 -5.74 -10.63 15.22
C PHE A 166 -5.58 -9.62 14.09
N LEU A 167 -4.71 -8.62 14.27
CA LEU A 167 -4.40 -7.64 13.24
C LEU A 167 -3.81 -8.31 12.00
N LEU A 168 -2.87 -9.26 12.16
CA LEU A 168 -2.26 -9.99 11.05
C LEU A 168 -3.27 -10.83 10.26
N ILE A 169 -4.19 -11.53 10.94
CA ILE A 169 -5.23 -12.32 10.27
C ILE A 169 -6.10 -11.41 9.41
N ILE A 170 -6.53 -10.28 9.97
CA ILE A 170 -7.37 -9.32 9.24
C ILE A 170 -6.56 -8.61 8.14
N GLY A 171 -5.28 -8.33 8.39
CA GLY A 171 -4.31 -7.79 7.45
C GLY A 171 -4.01 -8.73 6.28
N ILE A 172 -4.31 -10.03 6.39
CA ILE A 172 -4.28 -10.97 5.26
C ILE A 172 -5.63 -11.02 4.54
N ILE A 173 -6.74 -10.93 5.28
CA ILE A 173 -8.10 -11.05 4.72
C ILE A 173 -8.45 -9.84 3.86
N PHE A 174 -8.26 -8.60 4.33
CA PHE A 174 -8.69 -7.43 3.55
C PHE A 174 -7.95 -7.25 2.22
N PRO A 175 -6.62 -7.46 2.12
CA PRO A 175 -5.90 -7.46 0.86
C PRO A 175 -6.38 -8.50 -0.12
N THR A 176 -6.63 -9.72 0.36
CA THR A 176 -7.11 -10.80 -0.51
C THR A 176 -8.51 -10.49 -1.06
N LEU A 177 -9.39 -9.91 -0.23
CA LEU A 177 -10.71 -9.44 -0.66
C LEU A 177 -10.61 -8.32 -1.71
N HIS A 178 -9.95 -7.20 -1.40
CA HIS A 178 -9.98 -6.08 -2.34
C HIS A 178 -9.20 -6.35 -3.63
N GLN A 179 -8.13 -7.16 -3.61
CA GLN A 179 -7.41 -7.53 -4.84
C GLN A 179 -8.30 -8.35 -5.77
N SER A 180 -9.09 -9.27 -5.22
CA SER A 180 -10.10 -10.01 -5.97
C SER A 180 -11.21 -9.07 -6.49
N SER A 181 -11.73 -8.19 -5.64
CA SER A 181 -12.81 -7.26 -6.01
C SER A 181 -12.38 -6.19 -7.02
N LEU A 182 -11.11 -5.78 -7.03
CA LEU A 182 -10.52 -4.97 -8.12
C LEU A 182 -10.63 -5.67 -9.48
N GLY A 183 -10.35 -6.98 -9.54
CA GLY A 183 -10.60 -7.77 -10.74
C GLY A 183 -12.09 -7.89 -11.09
N GLY A 184 -12.96 -7.89 -10.07
CA GLY A 184 -14.42 -7.89 -10.21
C GLY A 184 -14.97 -6.64 -10.91
N LEU A 185 -14.27 -5.51 -10.86
CA LEU A 185 -14.67 -4.29 -11.58
C LEU A 185 -14.76 -4.51 -13.10
N TYR A 186 -13.90 -5.36 -13.66
CA TYR A 186 -13.89 -5.70 -15.09
C TYR A 186 -15.09 -6.54 -15.52
N LEU A 187 -15.71 -7.28 -14.59
CA LEU A 187 -16.93 -8.04 -14.85
C LEU A 187 -18.17 -7.15 -14.93
N VAL A 188 -18.14 -5.95 -14.33
CA VAL A 188 -19.25 -5.00 -14.37
C VAL A 188 -19.20 -4.14 -15.64
N ALA A 189 -17.99 -3.89 -16.16
CA ALA A 189 -17.76 -3.15 -17.40
C ALA A 189 -17.85 -4.02 -18.67
N VAL A 190 -18.89 -4.88 -18.75
CA VAL A 190 -19.20 -5.64 -19.96
C VAL A 190 -19.48 -4.65 -21.11
N ASP A 191 -19.09 -5.02 -22.33
CA ASP A 191 -19.20 -4.21 -23.57
C ASP A 191 -18.28 -2.98 -23.69
N LYS A 192 -17.62 -2.54 -22.62
CA LYS A 192 -16.57 -1.49 -22.66
C LYS A 192 -15.16 -2.04 -22.82
N LEU A 193 -14.98 -3.33 -22.56
CA LEU A 193 -13.69 -4.02 -22.59
C LEU A 193 -13.67 -5.11 -23.66
N TYR A 194 -12.47 -5.44 -24.13
CA TYR A 194 -12.28 -6.53 -25.10
C TYR A 194 -12.79 -7.87 -24.54
N PRO A 195 -13.41 -8.76 -25.34
CA PRO A 195 -14.07 -9.98 -24.86
C PRO A 195 -13.22 -10.94 -24.00
N LEU A 196 -11.88 -10.86 -24.07
CA LEU A 196 -10.99 -11.63 -23.19
C LEU A 196 -11.14 -11.27 -21.69
N TRP A 197 -11.65 -10.08 -21.39
CA TRP A 197 -11.83 -9.59 -20.01
C TRP A 197 -13.18 -9.98 -19.40
N TRP A 198 -14.05 -10.66 -20.14
CA TRP A 198 -15.39 -11.06 -19.66
C TRP A 198 -15.39 -12.40 -18.93
N SER A 199 -14.22 -13.02 -18.75
CA SER A 199 -14.10 -14.28 -18.02
C SER A 199 -14.37 -14.08 -16.53
N THR A 200 -15.25 -14.89 -15.95
CA THR A 200 -15.54 -14.90 -14.51
C THR A 200 -14.33 -15.26 -13.64
N LEU A 201 -13.24 -15.71 -14.25
CA LEU A 201 -11.99 -16.03 -13.56
C LEU A 201 -11.07 -14.82 -13.34
N ILE A 202 -11.38 -13.66 -13.92
CA ILE A 202 -10.54 -12.44 -13.81
C ILE A 202 -10.24 -12.03 -12.35
N PRO A 203 -11.19 -12.04 -11.40
CA PRO A 203 -10.91 -11.76 -9.99
C PRO A 203 -9.78 -12.64 -9.41
N TYR A 204 -9.76 -13.92 -9.76
CA TYR A 204 -8.73 -14.86 -9.31
C TYR A 204 -7.39 -14.58 -9.97
N PHE A 205 -7.37 -14.22 -11.25
CA PHE A 205 -6.12 -13.85 -11.93
C PHE A 205 -5.48 -12.60 -11.34
N PHE A 206 -6.28 -11.61 -10.95
CA PHE A 206 -5.78 -10.42 -10.25
C PHE A 206 -5.12 -10.80 -8.91
N LEU A 207 -5.80 -11.61 -8.10
CA LEU A 207 -5.26 -12.08 -6.83
C LEU A 207 -3.98 -12.90 -6.99
N ILE A 208 -3.92 -13.79 -7.98
CA ILE A 208 -2.72 -14.59 -8.26
C ILE A 208 -1.59 -13.68 -8.75
N SER A 209 -1.89 -12.70 -9.59
CA SER A 209 -0.89 -11.76 -10.11
C SER A 209 -0.24 -10.92 -9.00
N SER A 210 -1.01 -10.45 -8.02
CA SER A 210 -0.47 -9.68 -6.91
C SER A 210 0.48 -10.52 -6.04
N PHE A 211 0.26 -11.84 -5.93
CA PHE A 211 1.18 -12.77 -5.27
C PHE A 211 2.52 -12.94 -5.98
N PHE A 212 2.61 -12.67 -7.29
CA PHE A 212 3.88 -12.68 -8.01
C PHE A 212 4.56 -11.31 -8.01
N VAL A 213 3.78 -10.24 -8.15
CA VAL A 213 4.30 -8.88 -8.26
C VAL A 213 4.83 -8.35 -6.92
N GLY A 214 4.14 -8.59 -5.81
CA GLY A 214 4.56 -8.13 -4.48
C GLY A 214 5.96 -8.61 -4.07
N PRO A 215 6.26 -9.91 -4.17
CA PRO A 215 7.60 -10.45 -3.88
C PRO A 215 8.67 -9.95 -4.84
N ALA A 216 8.32 -9.78 -6.12
CA ALA A 216 9.24 -9.22 -7.10
C ALA A 216 9.66 -7.80 -6.71
N MET A 217 8.72 -6.98 -6.23
CA MET A 217 9.02 -5.64 -5.73
C MET A 217 9.95 -5.68 -4.50
N ILE A 218 9.69 -6.57 -3.54
CA ILE A 218 10.56 -6.74 -2.37
C ILE A 218 11.98 -7.19 -2.77
N CYS A 219 12.12 -8.05 -3.78
CA CYS A 219 13.43 -8.45 -4.31
C CYS A 219 14.18 -7.25 -4.90
N VAL A 220 13.48 -6.38 -5.65
CA VAL A 220 14.07 -5.14 -6.17
C VAL A 220 14.47 -4.20 -5.04
N GLU A 221 13.63 -4.04 -4.03
CA GLU A 221 13.90 -3.17 -2.87
C GLU A 221 14.93 -3.72 -1.90
N SER A 222 15.16 -5.02 -1.85
CA SER A 222 16.25 -5.59 -1.06
C SER A 222 17.59 -5.49 -1.81
N THR A 223 17.56 -5.52 -3.14
CA THR A 223 18.75 -5.42 -3.99
C THR A 223 19.19 -3.97 -4.22
N CYS A 224 18.25 -3.03 -4.35
CA CYS A 224 18.52 -1.62 -4.68
C CYS A 224 19.30 -0.85 -3.57
N PRO A 225 18.95 -0.95 -2.27
CA PRO A 225 19.74 -0.39 -1.17
C PRO A 225 21.10 -1.07 -0.99
N ALA A 226 21.21 -2.36 -1.31
CA ALA A 226 22.49 -3.06 -1.33
C ALA A 226 23.42 -2.52 -2.43
N MET A 227 22.84 -1.98 -3.52
CA MET A 227 23.55 -1.33 -4.62
C MET A 227 23.83 0.16 -4.35
N LEU A 228 22.93 0.87 -3.65
CA LEU A 228 23.04 2.32 -3.38
C LEU A 228 23.73 2.67 -2.05
N SER A 229 23.85 1.73 -1.12
CA SER A 229 24.42 2.01 0.20
C SER A 229 25.23 0.84 0.75
N THR A 230 26.54 1.05 0.87
CA THR A 230 27.38 0.42 1.89
C THR A 230 26.95 0.90 3.29
N THR A 231 25.66 0.80 3.62
CA THR A 231 25.12 1.18 4.93
C THR A 231 24.36 -0.01 5.51
N ARG A 232 25.09 -1.12 5.56
CA ARG A 232 24.72 -2.40 6.17
C ARG A 232 24.55 -2.36 7.70
N TYR A 233 24.65 -1.19 8.32
CA TYR A 233 24.87 -1.09 9.78
C TYR A 233 23.70 -0.54 10.60
N LEU A 234 22.61 -0.06 9.99
CA LEU A 234 21.50 0.52 10.76
C LEU A 234 20.32 -0.43 11.01
N TRP A 235 20.19 -1.51 10.23
CA TRP A 235 19.04 -2.43 10.33
C TRP A 235 19.38 -3.83 10.86
N MET A 236 20.63 -4.30 10.70
CA MET A 236 21.08 -5.57 11.31
C MET A 236 21.21 -5.49 12.85
N SER A 237 21.09 -4.30 13.44
CA SER A 237 21.17 -4.08 14.89
C SER A 237 19.82 -4.14 15.60
N CYS A 238 18.71 -4.22 14.87
CA CYS A 238 17.38 -4.31 15.49
C CYS A 238 17.09 -5.79 15.76
N GLY A 239 17.24 -6.17 17.03
CA GLY A 239 17.15 -7.53 17.55
C GLY A 239 15.98 -8.34 17.02
N ALA A 240 16.19 -9.66 17.15
CA ALA A 240 15.23 -10.72 16.89
C ALA A 240 13.82 -10.30 17.32
N TRP A 241 12.88 -10.47 16.39
CA TRP A 241 11.46 -10.50 16.71
C TRP A 241 11.26 -11.43 17.92
N PRO A 242 10.52 -11.02 18.96
CA PRO A 242 10.25 -11.93 20.07
C PRO A 242 9.53 -13.16 19.51
N GLU A 243 10.12 -14.34 19.79
CA GLU A 243 9.65 -15.67 19.36
C GLU A 243 8.17 -15.95 19.68
N SER A 244 7.53 -15.12 20.52
CA SER A 244 6.13 -15.21 20.89
C SER A 244 5.13 -15.03 19.75
N ALA A 245 5.52 -14.48 18.59
CA ALA A 245 4.66 -14.37 17.40
C ALA A 245 5.00 -15.38 16.29
N ALA A 246 6.01 -16.23 16.51
CA ALA A 246 6.28 -17.43 15.70
C ALA A 246 5.59 -18.69 16.28
N ALA A 247 4.92 -18.57 17.43
CA ALA A 247 4.25 -19.64 18.16
C ALA A 247 2.72 -19.59 18.00
N LEU A 248 2.23 -19.27 16.80
CA LEU A 248 0.88 -19.62 16.35
C LEU A 248 1.02 -20.63 15.24
#